data_AF-A0A0L7LC97-F1
#
_entry.id   AF-A0A0L7LC97-F1
#
_cell.length_a   1.000
_cell.length_b   1.000
_cell.length_c   1.000
_cell.angle_alpha   90.00
_cell.angle_beta   90.00
_cell.angle_gamma   90.00
#
_symmetry.space_group_name_H-M   'P 1'
#
loop_
_entity.id
_entity.type
_entity.pdbx_description
1 polymer ?
#
loop_
_entity_poly.entity_id
_entity_poly.type
_entity_poly.pdbx_seq_one_letter_code
_entity_poly.pdbx_strand_id
1 'polypeptide(L)'
;MIRSASRVLAGVVLSLERSHLTGSRNSLSMTSKAITLENVNPNIVKLEYAMRGPLVIRAVEIEKELEKGAKKPFKKVIRANIGDGHAMGQVPITFIRQVLSCVIYPPFIKTAGFPEDVSQRARDILGACEYGN
;
A
#
# COMPACT_ATOMS: atom_id res chain seq x y z
N MET A 1 -27.22 14.83 25.88
CA MET A 1 -27.91 16.09 25.53
C MET A 1 -26.97 16.97 24.73
N ILE A 2 -26.95 16.87 23.39
CA ILE A 2 -26.55 17.98 22.52
C ILE A 2 -27.45 17.90 21.29
N ARG A 3 -28.39 18.83 21.22
CA ARG A 3 -29.18 19.14 20.03
C ARG A 3 -28.31 20.03 19.13
N SER A 4 -28.33 19.79 17.83
CA SER A 4 -28.12 20.87 16.87
C SER A 4 -29.07 20.69 15.71
N ALA A 5 -29.94 21.69 15.56
CA ALA A 5 -30.93 21.81 14.51
C ALA A 5 -30.26 22.43 13.29
N SER A 6 -30.67 22.01 12.09
CA SER A 6 -30.68 22.90 10.95
C SER A 6 -32.00 22.77 10.21
N ARG A 7 -32.54 23.94 9.88
CA ARG A 7 -33.91 24.23 9.48
C ARG A 7 -34.11 24.00 7.98
N VAL A 8 -35.27 23.45 7.65
CA VAL A 8 -36.23 23.93 6.64
C VAL A 8 -35.71 24.10 5.19
N LEU A 9 -36.27 23.29 4.29
CA LEU A 9 -37.01 23.84 3.15
C LEU A 9 -38.20 22.93 2.81
N ALA A 10 -39.39 23.50 2.89
CA ALA A 10 -40.64 22.91 2.47
C ALA A 10 -40.72 22.88 0.94
N GLY A 11 -41.13 21.75 0.37
CA GLY A 11 -41.44 21.60 -1.05
C GLY A 11 -42.60 20.62 -1.18
N VAL A 12 -43.79 21.18 -1.34
CA VAL A 12 -45.05 20.47 -1.62
C VAL A 12 -44.90 19.68 -2.91
N VAL A 13 -45.13 18.36 -2.88
CA VAL A 13 -45.46 17.60 -4.09
C VAL A 13 -46.68 16.73 -3.79
N LEU A 14 -47.73 17.03 -4.55
CA LEU A 14 -49.06 16.46 -4.49
C LEU A 14 -49.05 14.94 -4.75
N SER A 15 -49.93 14.26 -4.03
CA SER A 15 -50.35 12.89 -4.28
C SER A 15 -51.02 12.75 -5.65
N LEU A 16 -50.67 11.71 -6.39
CA LEU A 16 -51.58 11.08 -7.36
C LEU A 16 -51.31 9.57 -7.38
N GLU A 17 -52.30 8.80 -6.92
CA GLU A 17 -52.32 7.34 -6.89
C GLU A 17 -52.71 6.70 -8.25
N ARG A 18 -52.42 5.38 -8.33
CA ARG A 18 -52.83 4.33 -9.28
C ARG A 18 -51.89 4.18 -10.50
N SER A 19 -51.43 2.99 -10.86
CA SER A 19 -52.16 1.71 -10.92
C SER A 19 -51.23 0.47 -10.91
N HIS A 20 -51.88 -0.68 -10.72
CA HIS A 20 -51.37 -2.04 -10.51
C HIS A 20 -50.56 -2.68 -11.65
N LEU A 21 -49.67 -3.59 -11.22
CA LEU A 21 -49.14 -4.80 -11.87
C LEU A 21 -48.19 -4.63 -13.06
N THR A 22 -46.88 -4.67 -12.80
CA THR A 22 -45.93 -5.40 -13.66
C THR A 22 -44.88 -6.08 -12.79
N GLY A 23 -44.56 -7.33 -13.13
CA GLY A 23 -43.83 -8.28 -12.28
C GLY A 23 -42.46 -7.82 -11.81
N SER A 24 -42.04 -8.42 -10.69
CA SER A 24 -40.68 -8.33 -10.17
C SER A 24 -39.68 -8.77 -11.24
N ARG A 25 -39.19 -7.79 -12.00
CA ARG A 25 -37.93 -7.91 -12.71
C ARG A 25 -36.89 -7.87 -11.60
N ASN A 26 -36.34 -9.03 -11.23
CA ASN A 26 -35.00 -9.07 -10.70
C ASN A 26 -34.12 -8.39 -11.75
N SER A 27 -33.92 -7.08 -11.62
CA SER A 27 -32.79 -6.46 -12.29
C SER A 27 -31.60 -7.13 -11.65
N LEU A 28 -31.01 -8.07 -12.39
CA LEU A 28 -29.62 -8.41 -12.22
C LEU A 28 -28.92 -7.07 -12.40
N SER A 29 -28.69 -6.37 -11.28
CA SER A 29 -27.80 -5.24 -11.21
C SER A 29 -26.56 -5.73 -11.94
N MET A 30 -26.26 -5.12 -13.09
CA MET A 30 -24.98 -5.26 -13.73
C MET A 30 -23.98 -4.77 -12.70
N THR A 31 -23.53 -5.67 -11.83
CA THR A 31 -22.51 -5.38 -10.83
C THR A 31 -21.36 -4.85 -11.66
N SER A 32 -21.15 -3.55 -11.56
CA SER A 32 -19.96 -2.89 -12.06
C SER A 32 -18.80 -3.83 -11.80
N LYS A 33 -18.04 -4.18 -12.84
CA LYS A 33 -16.83 -5.00 -12.67
C LYS A 33 -15.77 -4.30 -11.80
N ALA A 34 -16.04 -3.06 -11.34
CA ALA A 34 -15.19 -2.33 -10.44
C ALA A 34 -15.50 -2.64 -8.98
N ILE A 35 -14.44 -2.81 -8.20
CA ILE A 35 -14.49 -2.90 -6.74
C ILE A 35 -14.89 -1.53 -6.19
N THR A 36 -15.87 -1.51 -5.29
CA THR A 36 -16.31 -0.33 -4.52
C THR A 36 -16.27 -0.66 -3.02
N LEU A 37 -16.35 0.38 -2.18
CA LEU A 37 -16.39 0.15 -0.72
C LEU A 37 -17.64 -0.62 -0.28
N GLU A 38 -18.74 -0.55 -1.06
CA GLU A 38 -19.97 -1.30 -0.74
C GLU A 38 -19.89 -2.77 -1.15
N ASN A 39 -19.02 -3.15 -2.09
CA ASN A 39 -18.95 -4.51 -2.64
C ASN A 39 -17.68 -5.30 -2.24
N VAL A 40 -16.72 -4.68 -1.56
CA VAL A 40 -15.54 -5.35 -1.01
C VAL A 40 -15.89 -6.14 0.26
N ASN A 41 -15.13 -7.19 0.56
CA ASN A 41 -15.31 -7.99 1.78
C ASN A 41 -15.31 -7.08 3.03
N PRO A 42 -16.37 -7.08 3.86
CA PRO A 42 -16.47 -6.20 5.02
C PRO A 42 -15.37 -6.45 6.07
N ASN A 43 -14.75 -7.63 6.09
CA ASN A 43 -13.60 -7.90 6.95
C ASN A 43 -12.34 -7.13 6.53
N ILE A 44 -12.19 -6.82 5.23
CA ILE A 44 -11.10 -5.96 4.73
C ILE A 44 -11.35 -4.52 5.15
N VAL A 45 -12.61 -4.06 5.13
CA VAL A 45 -12.97 -2.70 5.56
C VAL A 45 -12.69 -2.48 7.05
N LYS A 46 -12.94 -3.51 7.88
CA LYS A 46 -12.70 -3.48 9.33
C LYS A 46 -11.25 -3.75 9.71
N LEU A 47 -10.42 -4.24 8.79
CA LEU A 47 -9.03 -4.61 9.08
C LEU A 47 -8.20 -3.34 9.30
N GLU A 48 -7.61 -3.21 10.48
CA GLU A 48 -6.70 -2.11 10.79
C GLU A 48 -5.24 -2.56 10.74
N TYR A 49 -4.45 -1.95 9.86
CA TYR A 49 -3.01 -2.16 9.79
C TYR A 49 -2.26 -0.98 10.42
N ALA A 50 -2.05 -1.08 11.74
CA ALA A 50 -1.50 0.01 12.56
C ALA A 50 -0.11 0.50 12.10
N MET A 51 0.69 -0.35 11.45
CA MET A 51 2.04 -0.01 10.96
C MET A 51 2.06 1.06 9.87
N ARG A 52 0.92 1.31 9.21
CA ARG A 52 0.72 2.41 8.25
C ARG A 52 -0.54 3.23 8.57
N GLY A 53 -0.86 3.36 9.85
CA GLY A 53 -2.03 4.07 10.35
C GLY A 53 -1.90 5.61 10.36
N PRO A 54 -2.78 6.30 11.12
CA PRO A 54 -2.89 7.76 11.13
C PRO A 54 -1.58 8.50 11.46
N LEU A 55 -0.73 7.93 12.31
CA LEU A 55 0.57 8.52 12.65
C LEU A 55 1.51 8.62 11.43
N VAL A 56 1.52 7.59 10.58
CA VAL A 56 2.36 7.56 9.38
C VAL A 56 1.85 8.57 8.36
N ILE A 57 0.52 8.70 8.24
CA ILE A 57 -0.14 9.70 7.38
C ILE A 57 0.23 11.11 7.86
N ARG A 58 0.07 11.40 9.16
CA ARG A 58 0.43 12.71 9.72
C ARG A 58 1.91 13.03 9.53
N ALA A 59 2.79 12.05 9.67
CA ALA A 59 4.21 12.22 9.41
C ALA A 59 4.50 12.63 7.94
N VAL A 60 3.77 12.07 6.95
CA VAL A 60 3.88 12.49 5.54
C VAL A 60 3.41 13.94 5.34
N GLU A 61 2.30 14.32 5.99
CA GLU A 61 1.81 15.70 5.91
C GLU A 61 2.83 16.68 6.50
N ILE A 62 3.43 16.36 7.64
CA ILE A 62 4.47 17.17 8.28
C ILE A 62 5.70 17.31 7.38
N GLU A 63 6.13 16.25 6.69
CA GLU A 63 7.22 16.32 5.71
C GLU A 63 6.88 17.32 4.60
N LYS A 64 5.67 17.25 4.02
CA LYS A 64 5.21 18.21 2.99
C LYS A 64 5.09 19.65 3.53
N GLU A 65 4.68 19.83 4.78
CA GLU A 65 4.64 21.14 5.42
C GLU A 65 6.07 21.72 5.57
N LEU A 66 7.04 20.90 5.99
CA LEU A 66 8.44 21.30 6.11
C LEU A 66 9.05 21.65 4.75
N GLU A 67 8.76 20.88 3.69
CA GLU A 67 9.19 21.18 2.31
C GLU A 67 8.65 22.52 1.81
N LYS A 68 7.44 22.90 2.22
CA LYS A 68 6.84 24.22 1.93
C LYS A 68 7.36 25.35 2.82
N GLY A 69 8.30 25.08 3.72
CA GLY A 69 8.93 26.08 4.59
C GLY A 69 8.17 26.35 5.89
N ALA A 70 7.25 25.47 6.32
CA ALA A 70 6.58 25.62 7.61
C ALA A 70 7.60 25.58 8.76
N LYS A 71 7.50 26.53 9.68
CA LYS A 71 8.35 26.55 10.88
C LYS A 71 7.81 25.58 11.92
N LYS A 72 8.63 24.59 12.30
CA LYS A 72 8.36 23.62 13.37
C LYS A 72 9.57 23.51 14.30
N PRO A 73 9.42 22.98 15.54
CA PRO A 73 10.55 22.82 16.47
C PRO A 73 11.59 21.77 16.04
N PHE A 74 11.46 21.21 14.84
CA PHE A 74 12.36 20.23 14.24
C PHE A 74 12.46 20.50 12.73
N LYS A 75 13.57 20.05 12.12
CA LYS A 75 13.87 20.30 10.71
C LYS A 75 13.50 19.15 9.78
N LYS A 76 13.31 17.95 10.32
CA LYS A 76 13.00 16.73 9.57
C LYS A 76 12.16 15.77 10.40
N VAL A 77 11.42 14.91 9.72
CA VAL A 77 10.75 13.75 10.31
C VAL A 77 11.70 12.55 10.23
N ILE A 78 11.80 11.76 11.29
CA ILE A 78 12.55 10.50 11.31
C ILE A 78 11.54 9.35 11.39
N ARG A 79 11.59 8.45 10.39
CA ARG A 79 10.69 7.29 10.30
C ARG A 79 11.22 6.14 11.16
N ALA A 80 10.88 6.18 12.46
CA ALA A 80 11.24 5.13 13.43
C ALA A 80 10.08 4.13 13.68
N ASN A 81 9.05 4.13 12.84
CA ASN A 81 7.85 3.31 13.00
C ASN A 81 7.96 1.92 12.34
N ILE A 82 8.94 1.71 11.46
CA ILE A 82 9.23 0.44 10.80
C ILE A 82 10.71 0.16 10.98
N GLY A 83 11.07 -1.10 11.20
CA GLY A 83 12.47 -1.56 11.28
C GLY A 83 13.17 -1.57 9.92
N ASP A 84 13.27 -0.42 9.27
CA ASP A 84 14.03 -0.23 8.03
C ASP A 84 15.44 0.30 8.36
N GLY A 85 16.36 -0.64 8.60
CA GLY A 85 17.75 -0.30 8.93
C GLY A 85 18.43 0.51 7.84
N HIS A 86 18.14 0.25 6.56
CA HIS A 86 18.74 0.97 5.44
C HIS A 86 18.27 2.42 5.39
N ALA A 87 16.98 2.69 5.60
CA ALA A 87 16.46 4.05 5.72
C ALA A 87 17.10 4.81 6.90
N MET A 88 17.52 4.09 7.95
CA MET A 88 18.21 4.63 9.12
C MET A 88 19.74 4.72 8.99
N GLY A 89 20.29 4.42 7.80
CA GLY A 89 21.71 4.59 7.51
C GLY A 89 22.56 3.32 7.67
N GLN A 90 21.95 2.15 7.86
CA GLN A 90 22.68 0.88 7.80
C GLN A 90 23.27 0.68 6.41
N VAL A 91 24.60 0.54 6.34
CA VAL A 91 25.29 0.24 5.08
C VAL A 91 24.92 -1.17 4.61
N PRO A 92 24.56 -1.37 3.34
CA PRO A 92 24.32 -2.69 2.79
C PRO A 92 25.52 -3.64 2.92
N ILE A 93 25.23 -4.91 3.21
CA ILE A 93 26.27 -5.94 3.34
C ILE A 93 26.79 -6.30 1.94
N THR A 94 28.09 -6.07 1.70
CA THR A 94 28.76 -6.27 0.41
C THR A 94 28.56 -7.66 -0.15
N PHE A 95 28.81 -8.70 0.66
CA PHE A 95 28.68 -10.10 0.24
C PHE A 95 27.27 -10.41 -0.30
N ILE A 96 26.22 -10.01 0.42
CA ILE A 96 24.83 -10.24 0.01
C ILE A 96 24.53 -9.55 -1.32
N ARG A 97 25.01 -8.31 -1.51
CA ARG A 97 24.80 -7.57 -2.76
C ARG A 97 25.49 -8.23 -3.95
N GLN A 98 26.74 -8.66 -3.77
CA GLN A 98 27.51 -9.32 -4.84
C GLN A 98 26.87 -10.65 -5.25
N VAL A 99 26.44 -11.47 -4.26
CA VAL A 99 25.72 -12.73 -4.54
C VAL A 99 24.43 -12.45 -5.29
N LEU A 100 23.63 -11.47 -4.84
CA LEU A 100 22.39 -11.08 -5.55
C LEU A 100 22.67 -10.63 -6.97
N SER A 101 23.73 -9.85 -7.22
CA SER A 101 24.11 -9.44 -8.58
C SER A 101 24.41 -10.63 -9.48
N CYS A 102 25.12 -11.65 -8.99
CA CYS A 102 25.37 -12.88 -9.73
C CYS A 102 24.11 -13.72 -9.97
N VAL A 103 23.20 -13.82 -9.00
CA VAL A 103 21.96 -14.58 -9.15
C VAL A 103 21.00 -13.89 -10.13
N ILE A 104 20.91 -12.55 -10.10
CA ILE A 104 20.08 -11.76 -11.01
C ILE A 104 20.66 -11.76 -12.43
N TYR A 105 21.98 -11.75 -12.57
CA TYR A 105 22.67 -11.78 -13.86
C TYR A 105 23.85 -12.77 -13.83
N PRO A 106 23.60 -14.07 -14.16
CA PRO A 106 24.59 -15.15 -14.05
C PRO A 106 25.95 -14.94 -14.74
N PRO A 107 26.07 -14.21 -15.88
CA PRO A 107 27.38 -13.93 -16.47
C PRO A 107 28.37 -13.26 -15.50
N PHE A 108 27.89 -12.49 -14.51
CA PHE A 108 28.73 -11.85 -13.50
C PHE A 108 29.50 -12.83 -12.61
N ILE A 109 29.09 -14.09 -12.53
CA ILE A 109 29.88 -15.14 -11.85
C ILE A 109 31.29 -15.24 -12.46
N LYS A 110 31.45 -14.95 -13.76
CA LYS A 110 32.75 -15.01 -14.44
C LYS A 110 33.35 -13.63 -14.71
N THR A 111 32.52 -12.62 -14.96
CA THR A 111 32.99 -11.34 -15.49
C THR A 111 33.10 -10.21 -14.47
N ALA A 112 32.45 -10.31 -13.30
CA ALA A 112 32.41 -9.22 -12.33
C ALA A 112 33.64 -9.13 -11.42
N GLY A 113 34.51 -10.14 -11.43
CA GLY A 113 35.72 -10.16 -10.57
C GLY A 113 35.41 -10.19 -9.08
N PHE A 114 34.25 -10.74 -8.67
CA PHE A 114 33.90 -10.89 -7.26
C PHE A 114 34.72 -12.01 -6.59
N PRO A 115 34.84 -11.97 -5.25
CA PRO A 115 35.46 -13.05 -4.47
C PRO A 115 34.88 -14.43 -4.78
N GLU A 116 35.70 -15.48 -4.65
CA GLU A 116 35.29 -16.85 -5.04
C GLU A 116 34.12 -17.39 -4.20
N ASP A 117 34.04 -17.01 -2.93
CA ASP A 117 32.93 -17.38 -2.03
C ASP A 117 31.58 -16.78 -2.49
N VAL A 118 31.58 -15.61 -3.12
CA VAL A 118 30.40 -15.03 -3.77
C VAL A 118 29.97 -15.89 -4.95
N SER A 119 30.91 -16.21 -5.84
CA SER A 119 30.67 -16.99 -7.05
C SER A 119 30.18 -18.39 -6.72
N GLN A 120 30.76 -19.03 -5.71
CA GLN A 120 30.33 -20.34 -5.22
C GLN A 120 28.90 -20.26 -4.68
N ARG A 121 28.60 -19.30 -3.79
CA ARG A 121 27.27 -19.16 -3.22
C ARG A 121 26.20 -18.88 -4.28
N ALA A 122 26.51 -18.09 -5.30
CA ALA A 122 25.60 -17.85 -6.40
C ALA A 122 25.31 -19.11 -7.22
N ARG A 123 26.32 -19.94 -7.50
CA ARG A 123 26.14 -21.25 -8.17
C ARG A 123 25.28 -22.20 -7.34
N ASP A 124 25.50 -22.27 -6.02
CA ASP A 124 24.70 -23.12 -5.13
C ASP A 124 23.21 -22.71 -5.15
N ILE A 125 22.92 -21.41 -5.10
CA ILE A 125 21.54 -20.90 -5.16
C ILE A 125 20.89 -21.23 -6.51
N LEU A 126 21.58 -20.94 -7.62
CA LEU A 126 21.06 -21.20 -8.96
C LEU A 126 20.84 -22.70 -9.23
N GLY A 127 21.72 -23.56 -8.73
CA GLY A 127 21.59 -25.02 -8.87
C GLY A 127 20.49 -25.63 -7.99
N ALA A 128 20.13 -24.98 -6.88
CA ALA A 128 19.06 -25.43 -5.99
C ALA A 128 17.65 -25.05 -6.49
N CYS A 129 17.54 -24.00 -7.30
CA CYS A 129 16.30 -23.69 -8.00
C CYS A 129 16.18 -24.63 -9.22
N GLU A 130 15.09 -25.38 -9.37
CA GLU A 130 14.81 -26.29 -10.51
C GLU A 130 14.59 -25.54 -11.84
N TYR A 131 15.46 -24.62 -12.20
CA TYR A 131 15.48 -23.96 -13.50
C TYR A 131 16.87 -24.20 -14.13
N GLY A 132 17.08 -25.44 -14.60
CA GLY A 132 18.36 -25.81 -15.20
C GLY A 132 18.55 -27.28 -15.55
N ASN A 133 17.52 -27.96 -16.06
CA ASN A 133 17.63 -29.02 -17.08
C ASN A 133 16.47 -28.86 -18.05
#